data_AF-A0A2M9SZG7-F1
#
_entry.id   AF-A0A2M9SZG7-F1
#
_cell.length_a   1.000
_cell.length_b   1.000
_cell.length_c   1.000
_cell.angle_alpha   90.00
_cell.angle_beta   90.00
_cell.angle_gamma   90.00
#
_symmetry.space_group_name_H-M   'P 1'
#
loop_
_entity.id
_entity.type
_entity.pdbx_description
1 polymer ?
#
loop_
_entity_poly.entity_id
_entity_poly.type
_entity_poly.pdbx_seq_one_letter_code
_entity_poly.pdbx_strand_id
1 'polypeptide(L)'
;MNELYQQLSAWIEEKQPVRVQTEQGEAVVLPVKLYQDTRKLFVYNRQMRLMNIPLDRIISVEPTRIIGSFDRRGEEAMVHTR
;
A
#
# COMPACT_ATOMS: atom_id res chain seq x y z
N MET A 1 -12.85 -6.27 -12.52
CA MET A 1 -12.99 -5.07 -11.65
C MET A 1 -13.63 -5.41 -10.31
N ASN A 2 -14.76 -6.12 -10.26
CA ASN A 2 -15.34 -6.59 -8.99
C ASN A 2 -14.39 -7.47 -8.16
N GLU A 3 -13.63 -8.34 -8.81
CA GLU A 3 -12.65 -9.21 -8.13
C GLU A 3 -11.53 -8.41 -7.45
N LEU A 4 -10.98 -7.39 -8.13
CA LEU A 4 -9.98 -6.49 -7.54
C LEU A 4 -10.53 -5.76 -6.31
N TYR A 5 -11.77 -5.29 -6.36
CA TYR A 5 -12.40 -4.65 -5.22
C TYR A 5 -12.56 -5.59 -4.02
N GLN A 6 -12.94 -6.85 -4.27
CA GLN A 6 -13.04 -7.87 -3.22
C GLN A 6 -11.67 -8.20 -2.61
N GLN A 7 -10.65 -8.37 -3.45
CA GLN A 7 -9.27 -8.61 -2.99
C GLN A 7 -8.74 -7.45 -2.15
N LEU A 8 -8.91 -6.20 -2.63
CA LEU A 8 -8.50 -5.01 -1.89
C LEU A 8 -9.22 -4.90 -0.55
N SER A 9 -10.53 -5.19 -0.50
CA SER A 9 -11.28 -5.22 0.76
C SER A 9 -10.74 -6.27 1.73
N ALA A 10 -10.47 -7.49 1.26
CA ALA A 10 -9.89 -8.54 2.08
C ALA A 10 -8.51 -8.14 2.64
N TRP A 11 -7.64 -7.58 1.80
CA TRP A 11 -6.31 -7.14 2.25
C TRP A 11 -6.35 -5.96 3.23
N ILE A 12 -7.37 -5.08 3.15
CA ILE A 12 -7.61 -4.04 4.15
C ILE A 12 -7.95 -4.67 5.51
N GLU A 13 -8.85 -5.66 5.54
CA GLU A 13 -9.26 -6.35 6.77
C GLU A 13 -8.11 -7.14 7.39
N GLU A 14 -7.33 -7.82 6.55
CA GLU A 14 -6.16 -8.61 6.96
C GLU A 14 -4.94 -7.74 7.33
N LYS A 15 -5.01 -6.43 7.10
CA LYS A 15 -3.87 -5.50 7.21
C LYS A 15 -2.65 -5.99 6.41
N GLN A 16 -2.91 -6.58 5.25
CA GLN A 16 -1.91 -7.17 4.36
C GLN A 16 -1.22 -6.06 3.56
N PRO A 17 0.11 -5.88 3.68
CA PRO A 17 0.84 -4.99 2.79
C PRO A 17 0.74 -5.47 1.35
N VAL A 18 0.65 -4.52 0.42
CA VAL A 18 0.57 -4.80 -1.01
C VAL A 18 1.64 -4.01 -1.76
N ARG A 19 2.13 -4.60 -2.84
CA ARG A 19 2.93 -3.92 -3.85
C ARG A 19 1.97 -3.40 -4.91
N VAL A 20 1.99 -2.10 -5.17
CA VAL A 20 1.17 -1.45 -6.20
C VAL A 20 2.10 -0.95 -7.31
N GLN A 21 1.83 -1.37 -8.54
CA GLN A 21 2.46 -0.81 -9.73
C GLN A 21 1.53 0.22 -10.36
N THR A 22 2.06 1.42 -10.61
CA THR A 22 1.40 2.48 -11.38
C THR A 22 2.31 2.94 -12.51
N GLU A 23 1.81 3.79 -13.41
CA GLU A 23 2.64 4.44 -14.44
C GLU A 23 3.75 5.33 -13.84
N GLN A 24 3.58 5.78 -12.60
CA GLN A 24 4.54 6.63 -11.88
C GLN A 24 5.61 5.83 -11.13
N GLY A 25 5.48 4.50 -11.09
CA GLY A 25 6.39 3.60 -10.41
C GLY A 25 5.71 2.59 -9.49
N GLU A 26 6.55 1.81 -8.81
CA GLU A 26 6.17 0.77 -7.86
C GLU A 26 6.28 1.28 -6.41
N ALA A 27 5.32 0.93 -5.55
CA ALA A 27 5.41 1.18 -4.13
C ALA A 27 4.83 0.04 -3.29
N VAL A 28 5.45 -0.24 -2.13
CA VAL A 28 4.87 -1.10 -1.09
C VAL A 28 4.08 -0.22 -0.13
N VAL A 29 2.79 -0.52 0.01
CA VAL A 29 1.84 0.28 0.78
C VAL A 29 0.94 -0.62 1.64
N LEU A 30 0.33 -0.05 2.67
CA LEU A 30 -0.67 -0.71 3.50
C LEU A 30 -2.04 -0.14 3.13
N PRO A 31 -2.93 -0.91 2.50
CA PRO A 31 -4.26 -0.44 2.14
C PRO A 31 -5.11 -0.29 3.40
N VAL A 32 -5.90 0.80 3.48
CA VAL A 32 -6.71 1.10 4.67
C VAL A 32 -8.17 1.40 4.38
N LYS A 33 -8.48 1.93 3.19
CA LYS A 33 -9.87 2.20 2.83
C LYS A 33 -10.04 2.23 1.32
N LEU A 34 -11.13 1.62 0.87
CA LEU A 34 -11.52 1.59 -0.53
C LEU A 34 -12.81 2.39 -0.71
N TYR A 35 -12.79 3.39 -1.58
CA TYR A 35 -13.98 4.14 -1.99
C TYR A 35 -14.31 3.81 -3.44
N GLN A 36 -15.30 2.94 -3.64
CA GLN A 36 -15.70 2.45 -4.96
C GLN A 36 -16.30 3.58 -5.81
N ASP A 37 -17.17 4.41 -5.22
CA ASP A 37 -17.85 5.51 -5.92
C ASP A 37 -16.86 6.50 -6.55
N THR A 38 -15.81 6.86 -5.79
CA THR A 38 -14.76 7.78 -6.26
C THR A 38 -13.57 7.08 -6.90
N ARG A 39 -13.59 5.75 -6.98
CA ARG A 39 -12.50 4.88 -7.48
C ARG A 39 -11.13 5.21 -6.89
N LYS A 40 -11.06 5.32 -5.56
CA LYS A 40 -9.83 5.66 -4.82
C LYS A 40 -9.49 4.61 -3.77
N LEU A 41 -8.23 4.20 -3.73
CA LEU A 41 -7.66 3.40 -2.65
C LEU A 41 -6.83 4.31 -1.74
N PHE A 42 -7.19 4.39 -0.46
CA PHE A 42 -6.38 5.06 0.55
C PHE A 42 -5.41 4.06 1.16
N VAL A 43 -4.16 4.49 1.28
CA VAL A 43 -3.06 3.65 1.75
C VAL A 43 -2.11 4.44 2.65
N TYR A 44 -1.42 3.76 3.55
CA TYR A 44 -0.21 4.28 4.17
C TYR A 44 1.01 3.82 3.37
N ASN A 45 1.94 4.74 3.11
CA ASN A 45 3.27 4.35 2.68
C ASN A 45 4.13 3.88 3.88
N ARG A 46 5.34 3.40 3.61
CA ARG A 46 6.27 2.92 4.65
C ARG A 46 6.76 3.99 5.64
N GLN A 47 6.53 5.28 5.35
CA GLN A 47 6.78 6.41 6.25
C GLN A 47 5.52 6.82 7.04
N MET A 48 4.47 5.99 7.02
CA MET A 48 3.18 6.23 7.68
C MET A 48 2.48 7.51 7.20
N ARG A 49 2.75 7.96 5.98
CA ARG A 49 2.01 9.04 5.34
C ARG A 49 0.77 8.48 4.65
N LEU A 50 -0.38 9.05 4.98
CA LEU A 50 -1.64 8.71 4.32
C LEU A 50 -1.65 9.32 2.91
N MET A 51 -1.90 8.49 1.92
CA MET A 51 -2.01 8.89 0.52
C MET A 51 -3.21 8.20 -0.12
N ASN A 52 -3.58 8.63 -1.33
CA ASN A 52 -4.60 7.98 -2.13
C ASN A 52 -4.03 7.64 -3.52
N ILE A 53 -4.45 6.49 -4.03
CA ILE A 53 -4.10 5.98 -5.36
C ILE A 53 -5.40 5.88 -6.15
N PRO A 54 -5.55 6.62 -7.26
CA PRO A 54 -6.65 6.43 -8.20
C PRO A 54 -6.58 5.03 -8.81
N LEU A 55 -7.69 4.28 -8.77
CA LEU A 55 -7.71 2.87 -9.18
C LEU A 55 -7.51 2.69 -10.70
N ASP A 56 -7.86 3.71 -11.48
CA ASP A 56 -7.61 3.78 -12.93
C ASP A 56 -6.12 3.89 -13.26
N ARG A 57 -5.27 4.28 -12.30
CA ARG A 57 -3.81 4.37 -12.48
C ARG A 57 -3.05 3.13 -11.98
N ILE A 58 -3.76 2.14 -11.44
CA ILE A 58 -3.16 0.89 -10.97
C ILE A 58 -3.03 -0.06 -12.16
N ILE A 59 -1.79 -0.44 -12.46
CA ILE A 59 -1.46 -1.44 -13.48
C ILE A 59 -1.58 -2.84 -12.87
N SER A 60 -1.03 -3.03 -11.66
CA SER A 60 -1.16 -4.28 -10.90
C SER A 60 -1.09 -4.02 -9.39
N VAL A 61 -1.66 -4.94 -8.62
CA VAL A 61 -1.51 -4.97 -7.17
C VAL A 61 -1.38 -6.41 -6.70
N GLU A 62 -0.41 -6.66 -5.82
CA GLU A 62 -0.12 -8.00 -5.33
C GLU A 62 0.15 -7.96 -3.82
N PRO A 63 -0.30 -8.96 -3.05
CA PRO A 63 0.06 -9.06 -1.66
C PRO A 63 1.57 -9.28 -1.55
N THR A 64 2.22 -8.61 -0.60
CA THR A 64 3.66 -8.71 -0.44
C THR A 64 4.03 -8.98 1.02
N ARG A 65 4.98 -9.90 1.21
CA ARG A 65 5.56 -10.15 2.52
C ARG A 65 6.60 -9.08 2.80
N ILE A 66 6.51 -8.45 3.96
CA ILE A 66 7.54 -7.57 4.50
C ILE A 66 8.36 -8.31 5.56
N ILE A 67 9.62 -7.91 5.72
CA ILE A 67 10.46 -8.32 6.85
C ILE A 67 10.49 -7.13 7.82
N GLY A 68 10.24 -7.40 9.11
CA GLY A 68 10.18 -6.37 10.14
C GLY A 68 8.87 -5.57 10.15
N SER A 69 8.90 -4.41 10.82
CA SER A 69 7.76 -3.49 10.87
C SER A 69 7.47 -2.90 9.49
N PHE A 70 6.19 -2.61 9.21
CA PHE A 70 5.81 -1.84 8.03
C PHE A 70 6.29 -0.38 8.14
N ASP A 71 6.16 0.20 9.34
CA ASP A 71 6.60 1.56 9.67
C ASP A 71 8.14 1.63 9.73
N ARG A 72 8.76 2.39 8.82
CA ARG A 72 10.21 2.61 8.72
C ARG A 72 10.72 3.86 9.41
N ARG A 73 9.87 4.66 10.09
CA ARG A 73 10.32 5.93 10.67
C ARG A 73 11.47 5.77 11.68
N GLY A 74 11.67 4.58 12.24
CA GLY A 74 12.79 4.24 13.11
C GLY A 74 14.02 3.59 12.42
N GLU A 75 13.90 3.15 11.16
CA GLU A 75 15.01 2.51 10.42
C GLU A 75 16.02 3.55 9.89
N GLU A 76 15.58 4.77 9.55
CA GLU A 76 16.46 5.86 9.09
C GLU A 76 17.44 6.34 10.18
N ALA A 77 17.10 6.15 11.46
CA ALA A 77 17.95 6.52 12.60
C ALA A 77 19.04 5.47 12.93
N MET A 78 19.04 4.31 12.26
CA MET A 78 19.96 3.18 12.54
C MET A 78 21.09 3.04 11.51
N VAL A 79 21.41 4.09 10.75
CA VAL A 79 22.68 4.13 10.01
C VAL A 79 23.80 4.25 11.05
N HIS A 80 24.44 3.12 11.32
CA HIS A 80 25.53 3.02 12.28
C HIS A 80 26.64 4.00 11.91
N THR A 81 26.94 4.94 12.80
CA THR A 81 28.28 5.51 12.92
C THR A 81 29.26 4.38 13.17
N ARG A 82 30.09 4.06 12.17
CA ARG A 82 31.41 3.48 12.33
C ARG A 82 32.37 4.16 11.38
#